data_AF-A0A957JRW5-F1
#
_entry.id   AF-A0A957JRW5-F1
#
_cell.length_a   1.000
_cell.length_b   1.000
_cell.length_c   1.000
_cell.angle_alpha   90.00
_cell.angle_beta   90.00
_cell.angle_gamma   90.00
#
_symmetry.space_group_name_H-M   'P 1'
#
loop_
_entity.id
_entity.type
_entity.pdbx_description
1 polymer ?
#
loop_
_entity_poly.entity_id
_entity_poly.type
_entity_poly.pdbx_seq_one_letter_code
_entity_poly.pdbx_strand_id
1 'polypeptide(L)'
;MSGAAVLDIERNLVVGVVSEVWRAKPDGIDQGTAWGVNARVLSLPPMDLVLQDAPQPKQAAAQPQPEYQNIARQVASRARPESQFFAAPPPLAEWVGRRDLLAGLTNDYANPDCRVTGLIGFGGEGKSSLARKWVDSLGDFENRPTGVFWWGFYDNQNVDEFFEAALGFIAGGLIDPRRMPSSSAKAQAVAAMLANGRYVFVLDGLEVLQRQEGDNFGLLTSPDLLTFLELFAAPGHSSHCLITSRAPMLDLIAYTSYNHRDVGPVASEDGRSLLRELGVKGADKALDDLVTMWDGHALTLSLLGNYLVWRHGGNVDGAADFAPTGDDPLPDDAPGAARQRYAHVHRVLRRYDEHLTDAERAFMTLFSAFRTPVTPDAFGKVFRSHPSNMSFPRRRESTPPTPGIPAEDRVIPAQTGIHSSEDMDSRLRGNDSLSGNDSGGLQAALAGLDDEGFNQL
;
A
#
# COMPACT_ATOMS: atom_id res chain seq x y z
N MET A 1 2.68 -18.70 16.18
CA MET A 1 3.14 -17.36 16.64
C MET A 1 4.09 -17.45 17.84
N SER A 2 3.80 -18.14 18.95
CA SER A 2 4.85 -18.47 19.93
C SER A 2 5.97 -19.29 19.24
N GLY A 3 7.22 -18.93 19.48
CA GLY A 3 8.40 -19.48 18.80
C GLY A 3 8.80 -18.78 17.50
N ALA A 4 8.03 -17.81 16.98
CA ALA A 4 8.38 -17.08 15.77
C ALA A 4 9.58 -16.15 15.98
N ALA A 5 10.42 -15.97 14.95
CA ALA A 5 11.57 -15.07 15.01
C ALA A 5 11.12 -13.59 15.03
N VAL A 6 11.81 -12.78 15.83
CA VAL A 6 11.72 -11.31 15.81
C VAL A 6 12.91 -10.80 15.01
N LEU A 7 12.63 -10.17 13.86
CA LEU A 7 13.64 -9.69 12.91
C LEU A 7 13.91 -8.20 13.11
N ASP A 8 15.17 -7.83 13.27
CA ASP A 8 15.66 -6.48 13.05
C ASP A 8 15.90 -6.31 11.55
N ILE A 9 15.06 -5.50 10.91
CA ILE A 9 15.06 -5.30 9.46
C ILE A 9 16.31 -4.54 9.00
N GLU A 10 16.76 -3.54 9.76
CA GLU A 10 17.90 -2.71 9.39
C GLU A 10 19.20 -3.51 9.43
N ARG A 11 19.35 -4.34 10.48
CA ARG A 11 20.53 -5.19 10.66
C ARG A 11 20.42 -6.51 9.92
N ASN A 12 19.22 -6.88 9.45
CA ASN A 12 18.91 -8.18 8.88
C ASN A 12 19.30 -9.35 9.80
N LEU A 13 18.88 -9.25 11.07
CA LEU A 13 19.23 -10.18 12.15
C LEU A 13 17.99 -10.65 12.90
N VAL A 14 17.96 -11.94 13.27
CA VAL A 14 16.99 -12.43 14.26
C VAL A 14 17.46 -12.00 15.65
N VAL A 15 16.78 -11.03 16.24
CA VAL A 15 17.14 -10.42 17.53
C VAL A 15 16.32 -10.95 18.70
N GLY A 16 15.26 -11.71 18.42
CA GLY A 16 14.40 -12.28 19.44
C GLY A 16 13.56 -13.42 18.96
N VAL A 17 12.79 -13.97 19.89
CA VAL A 17 11.75 -14.98 19.62
C VAL A 17 10.49 -14.53 20.33
N VAL A 18 9.35 -14.68 19.68
CA VAL A 18 8.05 -14.45 20.30
C VAL A 18 7.82 -15.50 21.37
N SER A 19 7.82 -15.10 22.65
CA SER A 19 7.53 -16.02 23.75
C SER A 19 6.03 -16.26 23.86
N GLU A 20 5.25 -15.17 23.85
CA GLU A 20 3.82 -15.18 24.10
C GLU A 20 3.10 -14.20 23.18
N VAL A 21 1.84 -14.49 22.90
CA VAL A 21 0.96 -13.63 22.09
C VAL A 21 -0.06 -13.02 23.02
N TRP A 22 -0.35 -11.73 22.87
CA TRP A 22 -1.35 -11.03 23.66
C TRP A 22 -2.73 -11.70 23.47
N ARG A 23 -3.40 -12.00 24.58
CA ARG A 23 -4.77 -12.51 24.59
C ARG A 23 -5.67 -11.43 25.17
N ALA A 24 -6.39 -10.73 24.30
CA ALA A 24 -7.27 -9.65 24.72
C ALA A 24 -8.54 -10.17 25.43
N LYS A 25 -8.98 -11.40 25.14
CA LYS A 25 -10.17 -12.06 25.73
C LYS A 25 -9.96 -13.58 25.84
N PRO A 26 -10.75 -14.31 26.66
CA PRO A 26 -10.64 -15.77 26.82
C PRO A 26 -10.66 -16.55 25.49
N ASP A 27 -11.40 -16.03 24.50
CA ASP A 27 -11.64 -16.71 23.23
C ASP A 27 -10.92 -16.03 22.03
N GLY A 28 -10.16 -14.95 22.28
CA GLY A 28 -9.55 -14.11 21.24
C GLY A 28 -8.05 -13.93 21.42
N ILE A 29 -7.27 -14.54 20.52
CA ILE A 29 -5.83 -14.30 20.40
C ILE A 29 -5.62 -13.07 19.52
N ASP A 30 -5.00 -12.01 20.05
CA ASP A 30 -4.53 -10.89 19.24
C ASP A 30 -3.18 -11.28 18.60
N GLN A 31 -3.23 -11.79 17.38
CA GLN A 31 -2.01 -12.14 16.63
C GLN A 31 -1.17 -10.91 16.22
N GLY A 32 -1.66 -9.68 16.41
CA GLY A 32 -0.91 -8.47 16.10
C GLY A 32 0.06 -8.03 17.19
N THR A 33 -0.17 -8.46 18.43
CA THR A 33 0.61 -8.02 19.60
C THR A 33 1.23 -9.21 20.28
N ALA A 34 2.55 -9.18 20.44
CA ALA A 34 3.29 -10.29 21.03
C ALA A 34 4.46 -9.80 21.88
N TRP A 35 4.88 -10.59 22.85
CA TRP A 35 6.09 -10.34 23.62
C TRP A 35 7.24 -11.12 23.02
N GLY A 36 8.26 -10.37 22.62
CA GLY A 36 9.55 -10.93 22.22
C GLY A 36 10.46 -11.08 23.44
N VAL A 37 11.16 -12.19 23.52
CA VAL A 37 12.34 -12.34 24.37
C VAL A 37 13.59 -12.23 23.51
N ASN A 38 14.68 -11.73 24.10
CA ASN A 38 15.96 -11.59 23.41
C ASN A 38 16.46 -12.96 22.91
N ALA A 39 17.00 -13.00 21.68
CA ALA A 39 17.48 -14.24 21.06
C ALA A 39 18.54 -14.97 21.90
N ARG A 40 19.23 -14.26 22.82
CA ARG A 40 20.12 -14.83 23.84
C ARG A 40 19.50 -15.99 24.64
N VAL A 41 18.18 -16.05 24.76
CA VAL A 41 17.52 -17.21 25.41
C VAL A 41 17.79 -18.52 24.68
N LEU A 42 17.99 -18.48 23.35
CA LEU A 42 18.28 -19.65 22.53
C LEU A 42 19.70 -20.20 22.72
N SER A 43 20.62 -19.39 23.24
CA SER A 43 21.99 -19.83 23.55
C SER A 43 22.10 -20.47 24.95
N LEU A 44 21.00 -20.58 25.68
CA LEU A 44 20.96 -21.21 27.01
C LEU A 44 20.49 -22.68 26.88
N PRO A 45 20.83 -23.55 27.85
CA PRO A 45 20.30 -24.91 27.89
C PRO A 45 18.76 -24.92 27.95
N PRO A 46 18.08 -25.88 27.29
CA PRO A 46 18.64 -27.02 26.55
C PRO A 46 18.87 -26.74 25.05
N MET A 47 18.68 -25.51 24.59
CA MET A 47 18.76 -25.18 23.16
C MET A 47 20.21 -25.07 22.68
N ASP A 48 21.07 -24.42 23.48
CA ASP A 48 22.52 -24.28 23.24
C ASP A 48 22.86 -23.84 21.79
N LEU A 49 22.02 -23.01 21.18
CA LEU A 49 22.18 -22.55 19.80
C LEU A 49 23.25 -21.47 19.71
N VAL A 50 24.08 -21.55 18.66
CA VAL A 50 25.05 -20.51 18.33
C VAL A 50 24.32 -19.35 17.67
N LEU A 51 24.35 -18.20 18.32
CA LEU A 51 23.84 -16.94 17.76
C LEU A 51 24.89 -16.32 16.84
N GLN A 52 24.44 -15.78 15.72
CA GLN A 52 25.28 -15.06 14.77
C GLN A 52 25.00 -13.57 14.88
N ASP A 53 26.04 -12.76 15.01
CA ASP A 53 25.95 -11.30 15.00
C ASP A 53 26.06 -10.71 13.58
N ALA A 54 26.38 -11.55 12.59
CA ALA A 54 26.47 -11.16 11.19
C ALA A 54 25.08 -11.20 10.53
N PRO A 55 24.72 -10.19 9.72
CA PRO A 55 23.49 -10.18 8.95
C PRO A 55 23.29 -11.48 8.18
N GLN A 56 22.04 -11.94 8.05
CA GLN A 56 21.73 -13.09 7.19
C GLN A 56 22.26 -12.83 5.77
N PRO A 57 23.07 -13.72 5.20
CA PRO A 57 23.69 -13.46 3.90
C PRO A 57 22.60 -13.42 2.83
N LYS A 58 22.45 -12.26 2.20
CA LYS A 58 21.64 -12.13 1.00
C LYS A 58 22.40 -12.75 -0.19
N GLN A 59 21.65 -13.31 -1.12
CA GLN A 59 22.19 -13.94 -2.33
C GLN A 59 21.79 -13.18 -3.59
N ALA A 60 22.57 -13.36 -4.66
CA ALA A 60 22.16 -12.92 -5.99
C ALA A 60 21.14 -13.92 -6.57
N ALA A 61 20.12 -13.40 -7.25
CA ALA A 61 19.16 -14.27 -7.92
C ALA A 61 19.74 -14.91 -9.20
N ALA A 62 19.21 -16.09 -9.56
CA ALA A 62 19.67 -16.87 -10.69
C ALA A 62 19.31 -16.21 -12.03
N GLN A 63 20.18 -16.38 -13.02
CA GLN A 63 19.96 -15.86 -14.38
C GLN A 63 18.94 -16.72 -15.15
N PRO A 64 18.23 -16.13 -16.13
CA PRO A 64 17.43 -16.90 -17.08
C PRO A 64 18.26 -17.94 -17.82
N GLN A 65 17.65 -19.06 -18.21
CA GLN A 65 18.38 -20.14 -18.88
C GLN A 65 18.96 -19.67 -20.24
N PRO A 66 20.11 -20.22 -20.68
CA PRO A 66 20.82 -19.75 -21.88
C PRO A 66 19.98 -19.75 -23.17
N GLU A 67 19.05 -20.70 -23.31
CA GLU A 67 18.17 -20.78 -24.47
C GLU A 67 17.26 -19.55 -24.61
N TYR A 68 16.70 -19.04 -23.51
CA TYR A 68 15.85 -17.85 -23.51
C TYR A 68 16.66 -16.57 -23.69
N GLN A 69 17.91 -16.54 -23.19
CA GLN A 69 18.84 -15.44 -23.50
C GLN A 69 19.15 -15.34 -25.00
N ASN A 70 19.27 -16.49 -25.68
CA ASN A 70 19.46 -16.50 -27.14
C ASN A 70 18.21 -15.97 -27.87
N ILE A 71 17.01 -16.36 -27.42
CA ILE A 71 15.74 -15.82 -27.95
C ILE A 71 15.67 -14.30 -27.74
N ALA A 72 15.99 -13.82 -26.54
CA ALA A 72 15.99 -12.40 -26.22
C ALA A 72 16.91 -11.59 -27.13
N ARG A 73 18.12 -12.10 -27.43
CA ARG A 73 19.08 -11.44 -28.36
C ARG A 73 18.52 -11.31 -29.78
N GLN A 74 17.72 -12.26 -30.25
CA GLN A 74 17.10 -12.18 -31.58
C GLN A 74 16.01 -11.11 -31.67
N VAL A 75 15.36 -10.81 -30.53
CA VAL A 75 14.28 -9.84 -30.41
C VAL A 75 14.79 -8.41 -30.17
N ALA A 76 15.94 -8.27 -29.47
CA ALA A 76 16.47 -7.02 -28.95
C ALA A 76 16.51 -5.84 -29.94
N SER A 77 16.95 -6.06 -31.17
CA SER A 77 17.09 -4.97 -32.16
C SER A 77 15.75 -4.50 -32.74
N ARG A 78 14.72 -5.36 -32.70
CA ARG A 78 13.45 -5.18 -33.41
C ARG A 78 12.30 -4.75 -32.50
N ALA A 79 12.29 -5.19 -31.24
CA ALA A 79 11.21 -4.84 -30.32
C ALA A 79 11.17 -3.33 -30.04
N ARG A 80 9.98 -2.76 -30.12
CA ARG A 80 9.66 -1.38 -29.72
C ARG A 80 8.39 -1.43 -28.88
N PRO A 81 8.47 -1.88 -27.63
CA PRO A 81 7.30 -2.08 -26.80
C PRO A 81 6.69 -0.74 -26.41
N GLU A 82 5.40 -0.57 -26.69
CA GLU A 82 4.62 0.54 -26.16
C GLU A 82 4.14 0.21 -24.74
N SER A 83 4.03 1.22 -23.87
CA SER A 83 3.55 1.01 -22.50
C SER A 83 2.12 0.47 -22.49
N GLN A 84 1.87 -0.53 -21.66
CA GLN A 84 0.57 -1.20 -21.54
C GLN A 84 0.09 -1.17 -20.08
N PHE A 85 -1.18 -0.81 -19.90
CA PHE A 85 -1.78 -0.64 -18.59
C PHE A 85 -3.03 -1.52 -18.45
N PHE A 86 -2.89 -2.67 -17.81
CA PHE A 86 -3.98 -3.59 -17.51
C PHE A 86 -4.49 -3.31 -16.09
N ALA A 87 -5.68 -2.73 -15.99
CA ALA A 87 -6.31 -2.36 -14.72
C ALA A 87 -5.47 -1.40 -13.85
N ALA A 88 -4.70 -0.50 -14.48
CA ALA A 88 -4.05 0.57 -13.73
C ALA A 88 -5.10 1.57 -13.22
N PRO A 89 -5.02 2.02 -11.96
CA PRO A 89 -5.92 3.05 -11.48
C PRO A 89 -5.75 4.33 -12.31
N PRO A 90 -6.82 5.14 -12.47
CA PRO A 90 -6.70 6.42 -13.14
C PRO A 90 -5.73 7.34 -12.36
N PRO A 91 -5.07 8.29 -13.03
CA PRO A 91 -4.31 9.32 -12.34
C PRO A 91 -5.18 10.03 -11.31
N LEU A 92 -4.65 10.21 -10.10
CA LEU A 92 -5.33 11.01 -9.10
C LEU A 92 -5.34 12.48 -9.54
N ALA A 93 -6.51 13.10 -9.45
CA ALA A 93 -6.67 14.51 -9.77
C ALA A 93 -5.91 15.42 -8.80
N GLU A 94 -5.82 14.98 -7.56
CA GLU A 94 -5.25 15.69 -6.43
C GLU A 94 -4.24 14.75 -5.77
N TRP A 95 -3.07 15.27 -5.45
CA TRP A 95 -2.00 14.51 -4.80
C TRP A 95 -1.34 15.36 -3.74
N VAL A 96 -1.15 14.78 -2.56
CA VAL A 96 -0.51 15.45 -1.44
C VAL A 96 0.50 14.51 -0.80
N GLY A 97 1.65 15.07 -0.42
CA GLY A 97 2.59 14.41 0.47
C GLY A 97 3.33 13.22 -0.14
N ARG A 98 3.75 12.30 0.75
CA ARG A 98 4.48 11.06 0.43
C ARG A 98 5.80 11.30 -0.32
N ARG A 99 6.43 12.47 -0.11
CA ARG A 99 7.65 12.89 -0.82
C ARG A 99 8.80 11.91 -0.62
N ASP A 100 9.01 11.45 0.61
CA ASP A 100 10.10 10.52 0.94
C ASP A 100 9.91 9.15 0.29
N LEU A 101 8.66 8.68 0.20
CA LEU A 101 8.33 7.43 -0.49
C LEU A 101 8.55 7.56 -2.01
N LEU A 102 8.13 8.66 -2.63
CA LEU A 102 8.36 8.92 -4.06
C LEU A 102 9.86 9.07 -4.38
N ALA A 103 10.60 9.79 -3.56
CA ALA A 103 12.06 9.91 -3.66
C ALA A 103 12.73 8.55 -3.48
N GLY A 104 12.24 7.75 -2.53
CA GLY A 104 12.66 6.39 -2.30
C GLY A 104 12.50 5.48 -3.52
N LEU A 105 11.32 5.47 -4.14
CA LEU A 105 11.06 4.71 -5.38
C LEU A 105 11.98 5.14 -6.52
N THR A 106 12.22 6.45 -6.63
CA THR A 106 13.14 7.01 -7.62
C THR A 106 14.58 6.55 -7.37
N ASN A 107 15.02 6.53 -6.12
CA ASN A 107 16.34 6.04 -5.74
C ASN A 107 16.49 4.54 -6.01
N ASP A 108 15.47 3.74 -5.70
CA ASP A 108 15.47 2.30 -5.98
C ASP A 108 15.59 2.03 -7.48
N TYR A 109 14.85 2.77 -8.31
CA TYR A 109 14.91 2.65 -9.77
C TYR A 109 16.24 3.09 -10.38
N ALA A 110 16.89 4.10 -9.78
CA ALA A 110 18.21 4.57 -10.21
C ALA A 110 19.33 3.61 -9.78
N ASN A 111 19.12 2.84 -8.70
CA ASN A 111 20.10 1.93 -8.14
C ASN A 111 20.25 0.64 -8.99
N PRO A 112 21.41 0.38 -9.62
CA PRO A 112 21.62 -0.81 -10.44
C PRO A 112 21.61 -2.12 -9.64
N ASP A 113 21.72 -2.04 -8.32
CA ASP A 113 21.64 -3.20 -7.45
C ASP A 113 20.20 -3.50 -7.03
N CYS A 114 19.26 -2.54 -7.14
CA CYS A 114 17.85 -2.74 -6.82
C CYS A 114 17.00 -2.98 -8.09
N ARG A 115 16.28 -4.11 -8.12
CA ARG A 115 15.46 -4.53 -9.27
C ARG A 115 14.02 -4.75 -8.92
N VAL A 116 13.73 -5.06 -7.66
CA VAL A 116 12.36 -5.28 -7.20
C VAL A 116 12.14 -4.46 -5.94
N THR A 117 11.11 -3.61 -5.96
CA THR A 117 10.68 -2.86 -4.78
C THR A 117 9.26 -3.27 -4.41
N GLY A 118 9.08 -3.70 -3.17
CA GLY A 118 7.76 -3.95 -2.58
C GLY A 118 7.25 -2.72 -1.84
N LEU A 119 6.12 -2.15 -2.27
CA LEU A 119 5.31 -1.23 -1.49
C LEU A 119 4.37 -2.05 -0.60
N ILE A 120 4.69 -2.14 0.68
CA ILE A 120 3.98 -2.99 1.64
C ILE A 120 3.17 -2.11 2.58
N GLY A 121 1.90 -2.43 2.81
CA GLY A 121 1.09 -1.65 3.73
C GLY A 121 -0.36 -2.07 3.74
N PHE A 122 -1.12 -1.63 4.73
CA PHE A 122 -2.52 -2.02 4.86
C PHE A 122 -3.39 -1.57 3.68
N GLY A 123 -4.56 -2.19 3.54
CA GLY A 123 -5.56 -1.78 2.56
C GLY A 123 -5.99 -0.33 2.82
N GLY A 124 -6.12 0.47 1.77
CA GLY A 124 -6.56 1.88 1.89
C GLY A 124 -5.45 2.91 2.14
N GLU A 125 -4.18 2.51 2.32
CA GLU A 125 -3.07 3.44 2.58
C GLU A 125 -2.57 4.21 1.34
N GLY A 126 -3.07 3.86 0.14
CA GLY A 126 -2.75 4.53 -1.12
C GLY A 126 -1.57 3.95 -1.90
N LYS A 127 -1.22 2.67 -1.72
CA LYS A 127 -0.11 2.00 -2.44
C LYS A 127 -0.24 2.09 -3.96
N SER A 128 -1.38 1.68 -4.52
CA SER A 128 -1.65 1.72 -5.97
C SER A 128 -1.62 3.15 -6.51
N SER A 129 -2.16 4.10 -5.75
CA SER A 129 -2.10 5.53 -6.08
C SER A 129 -0.67 6.08 -6.07
N LEU A 130 0.16 5.67 -5.10
CA LEU A 130 1.57 6.02 -5.01
C LEU A 130 2.37 5.45 -6.18
N ALA A 131 2.17 4.17 -6.50
CA ALA A 131 2.77 3.52 -7.66
C ALA A 131 2.37 4.24 -8.95
N ARG A 132 1.09 4.60 -9.09
CA ARG A 132 0.57 5.32 -10.26
C ARG A 132 1.19 6.69 -10.41
N LYS A 133 1.23 7.46 -9.32
CA LYS A 133 1.84 8.80 -9.28
C LYS A 133 3.33 8.74 -9.66
N TRP A 134 4.05 7.74 -9.15
CA TRP A 134 5.45 7.55 -9.48
C TRP A 134 5.64 7.19 -10.96
N VAL A 135 4.86 6.24 -11.49
CA VAL A 135 4.91 5.87 -12.92
C VAL A 135 4.63 7.07 -13.83
N ASP A 136 3.64 7.89 -13.50
CA ASP A 136 3.30 9.09 -14.29
C ASP A 136 4.45 10.12 -14.30
N SER A 137 5.35 10.10 -13.31
CA SER A 137 6.54 10.97 -13.26
C SER A 137 7.77 10.45 -14.02
N LEU A 138 7.77 9.18 -14.44
CA LEU A 138 8.94 8.55 -15.10
C LEU A 138 9.31 9.18 -16.44
N GLY A 139 8.36 9.86 -17.10
CA GLY A 139 8.60 10.57 -18.36
C GLY A 139 9.59 11.73 -18.22
N ASP A 140 9.71 12.29 -17.01
CA ASP A 140 10.56 13.44 -16.71
C ASP A 140 12.00 13.03 -16.37
N PHE A 141 12.29 11.73 -16.30
CA PHE A 141 13.59 11.22 -15.88
C PHE A 141 14.54 11.12 -17.07
N GLU A 142 15.80 11.51 -16.87
CA GLU A 142 16.88 11.33 -17.87
C GLU A 142 17.03 9.85 -18.28
N ASN A 143 16.89 8.94 -17.31
CA ASN A 143 16.94 7.50 -17.50
C ASN A 143 15.55 6.87 -17.69
N ARG A 144 14.63 7.55 -18.36
CA ARG A 144 13.25 7.08 -18.61
C ARG A 144 13.18 5.62 -19.11
N PRO A 145 12.13 4.87 -18.74
CA PRO A 145 11.98 3.49 -19.19
C PRO A 145 11.74 3.40 -20.70
N THR A 146 12.19 2.29 -21.29
CA THR A 146 11.85 1.86 -22.65
C THR A 146 10.37 1.61 -22.80
N GLY A 147 9.71 1.12 -21.74
CA GLY A 147 8.28 0.91 -21.68
C GLY A 147 7.83 0.53 -20.27
N VAL A 148 6.55 0.77 -19.98
CA VAL A 148 5.92 0.43 -18.70
C VAL A 148 4.87 -0.64 -18.93
N PHE A 149 4.90 -1.70 -18.14
CA PHE A 149 3.87 -2.73 -18.09
C PHE A 149 3.22 -2.71 -16.72
N TRP A 150 1.91 -2.49 -16.67
CA TRP A 150 1.14 -2.51 -15.43
C TRP A 150 0.13 -3.65 -15.47
N TRP A 151 0.06 -4.44 -14.40
CA TRP A 151 -0.94 -5.48 -14.22
C TRP A 151 -1.60 -5.39 -12.84
N GLY A 152 -2.91 -5.16 -12.81
CA GLY A 152 -3.72 -5.19 -11.60
C GLY A 152 -4.30 -6.58 -11.34
N PHE A 153 -3.84 -7.23 -10.27
CA PHE A 153 -4.30 -8.56 -9.87
C PHE A 153 -5.68 -8.56 -9.19
N TYR A 154 -6.18 -7.41 -8.74
CA TYR A 154 -7.56 -7.31 -8.25
C TYR A 154 -8.59 -7.59 -9.37
N ASP A 155 -8.29 -7.14 -10.58
CA ASP A 155 -9.16 -7.30 -11.75
C ASP A 155 -8.92 -8.64 -12.46
N ASN A 156 -7.66 -9.07 -12.57
CA ASN A 156 -7.32 -10.33 -13.20
C ASN A 156 -6.23 -11.10 -12.45
N GLN A 157 -6.66 -12.18 -11.76
CA GLN A 157 -5.80 -13.07 -10.98
C GLN A 157 -5.14 -14.18 -11.83
N ASN A 158 -5.43 -14.26 -13.14
CA ASN A 158 -4.91 -15.32 -13.99
C ASN A 158 -3.43 -15.07 -14.34
N VAL A 159 -2.55 -15.86 -13.74
CA VAL A 159 -1.10 -15.78 -13.92
C VAL A 159 -0.66 -16.13 -15.34
N ASP A 160 -1.36 -17.04 -16.04
CA ASP A 160 -1.00 -17.38 -17.42
C ASP A 160 -1.32 -16.22 -18.36
N GLU A 161 -2.48 -15.59 -18.21
CA GLU A 161 -2.84 -14.37 -18.98
C GLU A 161 -1.88 -13.21 -18.70
N PHE A 162 -1.46 -13.04 -17.44
CA PHE A 162 -0.39 -12.09 -17.08
C PHE A 162 0.88 -12.37 -17.88
N PHE A 163 1.35 -13.62 -17.95
CA PHE A 163 2.56 -13.96 -18.70
C PHE A 163 2.39 -13.80 -20.21
N GLU A 164 1.20 -14.07 -20.76
CA GLU A 164 0.92 -13.80 -22.17
C GLU A 164 1.00 -12.31 -22.48
N ALA A 165 0.37 -11.48 -21.66
CA ALA A 165 0.41 -10.04 -21.79
C ALA A 165 1.84 -9.49 -21.60
N ALA A 166 2.57 -9.94 -20.59
CA ALA A 166 3.94 -9.54 -20.32
C ALA A 166 4.89 -9.90 -21.47
N LEU A 167 4.76 -11.10 -22.04
CA LEU A 167 5.55 -11.54 -23.18
C LEU A 167 5.18 -10.77 -24.44
N GLY A 168 3.89 -10.57 -24.70
CA GLY A 168 3.40 -9.77 -25.82
C GLY A 168 3.91 -8.33 -25.77
N PHE A 169 3.88 -7.73 -24.58
CA PHE A 169 4.47 -6.42 -24.29
C PHE A 169 5.97 -6.42 -24.59
N ILE A 170 6.78 -7.19 -23.86
CA ILE A 170 8.24 -7.02 -23.89
C ILE A 170 8.86 -7.45 -25.22
N ALA A 171 8.23 -8.40 -25.92
CA ALA A 171 8.65 -8.82 -27.25
C ALA A 171 8.16 -7.87 -28.35
N GLY A 172 7.31 -6.88 -28.05
CA GLY A 172 6.69 -6.01 -29.04
C GLY A 172 5.86 -6.79 -30.08
N GLY A 173 5.18 -7.85 -29.64
CA GLY A 173 4.39 -8.74 -30.50
C GLY A 173 5.20 -9.68 -31.42
N LEU A 174 6.54 -9.69 -31.33
CA LEU A 174 7.40 -10.54 -32.18
C LEU A 174 7.36 -12.03 -31.80
N ILE A 175 6.89 -12.35 -30.61
CA ILE A 175 6.71 -13.71 -30.13
C ILE A 175 5.23 -13.92 -29.86
N ASP A 176 4.67 -15.00 -30.42
CA ASP A 176 3.33 -15.47 -30.08
C ASP A 176 3.40 -16.24 -28.75
N PRO A 177 2.80 -15.74 -27.66
CA PRO A 177 2.87 -16.39 -26.35
C PRO A 177 2.31 -17.81 -26.35
N ARG A 178 1.36 -18.12 -27.24
CA ARG A 178 0.71 -19.44 -27.34
C ARG A 178 1.64 -20.51 -27.89
N ARG A 179 2.77 -20.11 -28.48
CA ARG A 179 3.80 -21.03 -28.97
C ARG A 179 4.82 -21.39 -27.90
N MET A 180 4.78 -20.74 -26.73
CA MET A 180 5.59 -21.12 -25.58
C MET A 180 4.92 -22.29 -24.83
N PRO A 181 5.69 -23.30 -24.40
CA PRO A 181 5.13 -24.56 -23.90
C PRO A 181 4.51 -24.46 -22.49
N SER A 182 4.85 -23.43 -21.71
CA SER A 182 4.39 -23.27 -20.33
C SER A 182 4.55 -21.84 -19.81
N SER A 183 3.88 -21.53 -18.70
CA SER A 183 4.05 -20.29 -17.93
C SER A 183 5.49 -20.07 -17.50
N SER A 184 6.17 -21.10 -17.00
CA SER A 184 7.60 -21.04 -16.67
C SER A 184 8.47 -20.67 -17.87
N ALA A 185 8.20 -21.20 -19.06
CA ALA A 185 8.91 -20.83 -20.29
C ALA A 185 8.64 -19.37 -20.69
N LYS A 186 7.39 -18.90 -20.54
CA LYS A 186 7.03 -17.49 -20.74
C LYS A 186 7.78 -16.60 -19.74
N ALA A 187 7.83 -16.97 -18.45
CA ALA A 187 8.56 -16.25 -17.41
C ALA A 187 10.05 -16.12 -17.72
N GLN A 188 10.70 -17.23 -18.12
CA GLN A 188 12.10 -17.25 -18.54
C GLN A 188 12.36 -16.34 -19.75
N ALA A 189 11.48 -16.38 -20.76
CA ALA A 189 11.57 -15.53 -21.95
C ALA A 189 11.43 -14.04 -21.60
N VAL A 190 10.43 -13.68 -20.79
CA VAL A 190 10.23 -12.30 -20.33
C VAL A 190 11.45 -11.82 -19.55
N ALA A 191 11.91 -12.60 -18.57
CA ALA A 191 13.07 -12.24 -17.75
C ALA A 191 14.34 -12.06 -18.59
N ALA A 192 14.59 -12.94 -19.56
CA ALA A 192 15.73 -12.82 -20.47
C ALA A 192 15.68 -11.52 -21.30
N MET A 193 14.49 -11.03 -21.65
CA MET A 193 14.32 -9.80 -22.41
C MET A 193 14.44 -8.52 -21.58
N LEU A 194 14.47 -8.61 -20.25
CA LEU A 194 14.70 -7.45 -19.37
C LEU A 194 16.06 -6.79 -19.65
N ALA A 195 17.03 -7.53 -20.19
CA ALA A 195 18.34 -7.02 -20.57
C ALA A 195 18.33 -6.21 -21.88
N ASN A 196 17.26 -6.27 -22.68
CA ASN A 196 17.15 -5.57 -23.96
C ASN A 196 16.80 -4.09 -23.83
N GLY A 197 16.50 -3.62 -22.62
CA GLY A 197 16.08 -2.25 -22.35
C GLY A 197 16.00 -1.96 -20.86
N ARG A 198 15.34 -0.85 -20.53
CA ARG A 198 15.02 -0.46 -19.16
C ARG A 198 13.50 -0.47 -19.01
N TYR A 199 12.93 -1.57 -18.57
CA TYR A 199 11.48 -1.72 -18.42
C TYR A 199 11.05 -1.44 -16.98
N VAL A 200 9.83 -0.93 -16.82
CA VAL A 200 9.17 -0.89 -15.51
C VAL A 200 7.98 -1.82 -15.53
N PHE A 201 7.96 -2.79 -14.63
CA PHE A 201 6.81 -3.66 -14.38
C PHE A 201 6.13 -3.20 -13.09
N VAL A 202 4.82 -3.03 -13.10
CA VAL A 202 4.03 -2.79 -11.90
C VAL A 202 3.07 -3.95 -11.70
N LEU A 203 3.23 -4.65 -10.57
CA LEU A 203 2.36 -5.74 -10.14
C LEU A 203 1.51 -5.23 -8.98
N ASP A 204 0.29 -4.81 -9.28
CA ASP A 204 -0.58 -4.12 -8.33
C ASP A 204 -1.59 -5.08 -7.69
N GLY A 205 -1.65 -5.11 -6.36
CA GLY A 205 -2.55 -5.96 -5.59
C GLY A 205 -2.08 -7.42 -5.46
N LEU A 206 -0.77 -7.65 -5.39
CA LEU A 206 -0.19 -8.99 -5.41
C LEU A 206 -0.61 -9.87 -4.22
N GLU A 207 -1.12 -9.27 -3.14
CA GLU A 207 -1.59 -10.02 -1.97
C GLU A 207 -2.65 -11.06 -2.31
N VAL A 208 -3.47 -10.84 -3.34
CA VAL A 208 -4.50 -11.82 -3.72
C VAL A 208 -3.92 -13.16 -4.17
N LEU A 209 -2.64 -13.17 -4.54
CA LEU A 209 -1.87 -14.36 -4.91
C LEU A 209 -0.90 -14.81 -3.81
N GLN A 210 -0.95 -14.21 -2.63
CA GLN A 210 -0.16 -14.60 -1.47
C GLN A 210 -1.04 -15.37 -0.45
N ARG A 211 -0.40 -16.22 0.34
CA ARG A 211 -1.03 -16.84 1.51
C ARG A 211 -1.40 -15.73 2.50
N GLN A 212 -2.68 -15.66 2.86
CA GLN A 212 -3.22 -14.60 3.73
C GLN A 212 -3.12 -14.91 5.22
N GLU A 213 -2.82 -16.14 5.60
CA GLU A 213 -2.81 -16.59 7.00
C GLU A 213 -1.82 -17.74 7.22
N GLY A 214 -1.55 -18.02 8.51
CA GLY A 214 -0.71 -19.14 8.96
C GLY A 214 0.79 -18.91 8.78
N ASP A 215 1.56 -19.99 8.98
CA ASP A 215 3.04 -19.94 8.97
C ASP A 215 3.63 -19.56 7.61
N ASN A 216 2.84 -19.69 6.54
CA ASN A 216 3.23 -19.37 5.17
C ASN A 216 2.76 -17.97 4.73
N PHE A 217 2.25 -17.14 5.63
CA PHE A 217 1.75 -15.79 5.33
C PHE A 217 2.74 -14.99 4.48
N GLY A 218 2.27 -14.35 3.41
CA GLY A 218 3.10 -13.57 2.50
C GLY A 218 3.89 -14.37 1.46
N LEU A 219 3.89 -15.71 1.51
CA LEU A 219 4.44 -16.53 0.42
C LEU A 219 3.48 -16.57 -0.76
N LEU A 220 4.02 -16.51 -1.97
CA LEU A 220 3.26 -16.65 -3.21
C LEU A 220 2.67 -18.05 -3.35
N THR A 221 1.46 -18.10 -3.89
CA THR A 221 0.75 -19.34 -4.16
C THR A 221 1.06 -19.93 -5.53
N SER A 222 1.55 -19.10 -6.47
CA SER A 222 1.93 -19.52 -7.82
C SER A 222 3.45 -19.73 -7.94
N PRO A 223 3.92 -20.96 -8.22
CA PRO A 223 5.33 -21.25 -8.44
C PRO A 223 5.93 -20.54 -9.67
N ASP A 224 5.13 -20.36 -10.73
CA ASP A 224 5.59 -19.69 -11.95
C ASP A 224 5.82 -18.20 -11.72
N LEU A 225 4.92 -17.54 -10.97
CA LEU A 225 5.06 -16.14 -10.60
C LEU A 225 6.24 -15.91 -9.65
N LEU A 226 6.45 -16.84 -8.70
CA LEU A 226 7.64 -16.85 -7.87
C LEU A 226 8.91 -16.92 -8.73
N THR A 227 8.99 -17.92 -9.61
CA THR A 227 10.13 -18.10 -10.53
C THR A 227 10.38 -16.83 -11.34
N PHE A 228 9.34 -16.19 -11.86
CA PHE A 228 9.47 -14.93 -12.58
C PHE A 228 10.08 -13.81 -11.74
N LEU A 229 9.60 -13.60 -10.50
CA LEU A 229 10.11 -12.54 -9.64
C LEU A 229 11.55 -12.81 -9.18
N GLU A 230 11.91 -14.06 -8.94
CA GLU A 230 13.30 -14.46 -8.70
C GLU A 230 14.17 -14.13 -9.92
N LEU A 231 13.74 -14.49 -11.12
CA LEU A 231 14.47 -14.15 -12.36
C LEU A 231 14.51 -12.64 -12.61
N PHE A 232 13.49 -11.88 -12.23
CA PHE A 232 13.48 -10.41 -12.32
C PHE A 232 14.49 -9.79 -11.35
N ALA A 233 14.71 -10.42 -10.20
CA ALA A 233 15.71 -9.98 -9.23
C ALA A 233 17.17 -10.26 -9.72
N ALA A 234 17.36 -10.97 -10.83
CA ALA A 234 18.68 -11.37 -11.31
C ALA A 234 19.53 -10.17 -11.81
N PRO A 235 20.86 -10.18 -11.59
CA PRO A 235 21.74 -9.14 -12.09
C PRO A 235 21.77 -9.03 -13.63
N GLY A 236 22.41 -8.00 -14.19
CA GLY A 236 22.66 -7.93 -15.64
C GLY A 236 21.60 -7.23 -16.50
N HIS A 237 20.57 -6.65 -15.88
CA HIS A 237 19.67 -5.70 -16.52
C HIS A 237 19.42 -4.47 -15.65
N SER A 238 18.78 -3.46 -16.26
CA SER A 238 18.41 -2.19 -15.62
C SER A 238 16.90 -1.98 -15.49
N SER A 239 16.11 -3.01 -15.79
CA SER A 239 14.67 -3.03 -15.57
C SER A 239 14.30 -3.13 -14.09
N HIS A 240 13.14 -2.59 -13.71
CA HIS A 240 12.67 -2.49 -12.33
C HIS A 240 11.22 -3.00 -12.19
N CYS A 241 10.93 -3.74 -11.12
CA CYS A 241 9.61 -4.27 -10.80
C CYS A 241 9.12 -3.61 -9.51
N LEU A 242 8.00 -2.92 -9.58
CA LEU A 242 7.30 -2.36 -8.45
C LEU A 242 6.12 -3.24 -8.09
N ILE A 243 6.09 -3.76 -6.88
CA ILE A 243 5.01 -4.61 -6.37
C ILE A 243 4.21 -3.81 -5.35
N THR A 244 2.89 -3.86 -5.39
CA THR A 244 2.06 -3.42 -4.27
C THR A 244 1.45 -4.64 -3.57
N SER A 245 1.55 -4.67 -2.23
CA SER A 245 0.94 -5.76 -1.45
C SER A 245 0.55 -5.31 -0.03
N ARG A 246 -0.41 -6.03 0.57
CA ARG A 246 -0.72 -5.95 2.01
C ARG A 246 0.16 -6.85 2.86
N ALA A 247 0.71 -7.91 2.27
CA ALA A 247 1.58 -8.86 2.95
C ALA A 247 3.03 -8.66 2.49
N PRO A 248 4.03 -8.92 3.36
CA PRO A 248 5.43 -8.82 2.98
C PRO A 248 5.77 -9.84 1.87
N MET A 249 6.73 -9.50 1.00
CA MET A 249 7.26 -10.42 -0.02
C MET A 249 8.33 -11.33 0.59
N LEU A 250 7.92 -12.29 1.41
CA LEU A 250 8.86 -13.19 2.10
C LEU A 250 9.72 -14.01 1.12
N ASP A 251 9.19 -14.33 -0.06
CA ASP A 251 9.94 -15.03 -1.10
C ASP A 251 11.17 -14.25 -1.61
N LEU A 252 11.17 -12.92 -1.46
CA LEU A 252 12.20 -12.06 -2.06
C LEU A 252 13.21 -11.50 -1.07
N ILE A 253 12.98 -11.62 0.24
CA ILE A 253 13.83 -11.00 1.28
C ILE A 253 15.28 -11.50 1.24
N ALA A 254 15.51 -12.71 0.72
CA ALA A 254 16.82 -13.31 0.59
C ALA A 254 17.68 -12.68 -0.52
N TYR A 255 17.09 -11.89 -1.43
CA TYR A 255 17.82 -11.33 -2.57
C TYR A 255 18.39 -9.95 -2.27
N THR A 256 19.63 -9.71 -2.71
CA THR A 256 20.30 -8.40 -2.57
C THR A 256 19.60 -7.29 -3.34
N SER A 257 18.89 -7.66 -4.41
CA SER A 257 18.23 -6.74 -5.33
C SER A 257 16.77 -6.44 -5.02
N TYR A 258 16.26 -7.00 -3.92
CA TYR A 258 14.95 -6.67 -3.38
C TYR A 258 15.05 -5.61 -2.29
N ASN A 259 14.20 -4.59 -2.39
CA ASN A 259 13.97 -3.62 -1.33
C ASN A 259 12.48 -3.60 -0.96
N HIS A 260 12.16 -3.30 0.30
CA HIS A 260 10.79 -3.04 0.71
C HIS A 260 10.64 -1.62 1.24
N ARG A 261 9.45 -1.07 1.08
CA ARG A 261 9.08 0.26 1.57
C ARG A 261 7.70 0.18 2.17
N ASP A 262 7.62 0.52 3.45
CA ASP A 262 6.36 0.53 4.17
C ASP A 262 5.53 1.78 3.80
N VAL A 263 4.32 1.54 3.34
CA VAL A 263 3.31 2.56 3.11
C VAL A 263 2.40 2.58 4.34
N GLY A 264 2.87 3.31 5.35
CA GLY A 264 2.15 3.52 6.60
C GLY A 264 1.13 4.66 6.53
N PRO A 265 0.58 5.05 7.69
CA PRO A 265 -0.27 6.22 7.84
C PRO A 265 0.30 7.49 7.22
N VAL A 266 -0.58 8.41 6.86
CA VAL A 266 -0.23 9.76 6.42
C VAL A 266 0.14 10.59 7.65
N ALA A 267 1.27 11.30 7.60
CA ALA A 267 1.70 12.21 8.66
C ALA A 267 0.72 13.38 8.81
N SER A 268 0.62 13.99 10.01
CA SER A 268 -0.35 15.06 10.28
C SER A 268 -0.29 16.21 9.28
N GLU A 269 0.91 16.66 8.90
CA GLU A 269 1.08 17.75 7.91
C GLU A 269 0.52 17.37 6.52
N ASP A 270 0.84 16.17 6.04
CA ASP A 270 0.35 15.65 4.76
C ASP A 270 -1.17 15.40 4.82
N GLY A 271 -1.68 14.88 5.94
CA GLY A 271 -3.09 14.61 6.16
C GLY A 271 -3.92 15.89 6.23
N ARG A 272 -3.41 16.92 6.91
CA ARG A 272 -3.99 18.26 6.93
C ARG A 272 -4.04 18.85 5.52
N SER A 273 -2.97 18.70 4.76
CA SER A 273 -2.89 19.17 3.38
C SER A 273 -3.88 18.42 2.48
N LEU A 274 -4.05 17.10 2.66
CA LEU A 274 -5.07 16.29 1.98
C LEU A 274 -6.48 16.78 2.31
N LEU A 275 -6.80 17.00 3.59
CA LEU A 275 -8.11 17.50 4.02
C LEU A 275 -8.42 18.87 3.41
N ARG A 276 -7.43 19.78 3.37
CA ARG A 276 -7.59 21.09 2.74
C ARG A 276 -7.85 20.98 1.24
N GLU A 277 -7.12 20.11 0.55
CA GLU A 277 -7.30 19.88 -0.90
C GLU A 277 -8.70 19.35 -1.22
N LEU A 278 -9.21 18.43 -0.38
CA LEU A 278 -10.59 17.94 -0.47
C LEU A 278 -11.64 19.04 -0.21
N GLY A 279 -11.25 20.18 0.36
CA GLY A 279 -12.12 21.32 0.65
C GLY A 279 -12.53 21.46 2.12
N VAL A 280 -11.91 20.72 3.03
CA VAL A 280 -12.13 20.87 4.49
C VAL A 280 -11.46 22.14 5.00
N LYS A 281 -12.17 22.84 5.88
CA LYS A 281 -11.87 24.15 6.42
C LYS A 281 -11.78 24.03 7.94
N GLY A 282 -10.73 24.62 8.50
CA GLY A 282 -10.49 24.62 9.93
C GLY A 282 -9.14 25.25 10.25
N ALA A 283 -8.89 25.48 11.54
CA ALA A 283 -7.56 25.80 12.03
C ALA A 283 -6.63 24.59 11.84
N ASP A 284 -5.34 24.85 11.61
CA ASP A 284 -4.34 23.79 11.41
C ASP A 284 -4.36 22.75 12.52
N LYS A 285 -4.39 23.21 13.78
CA LYS A 285 -4.47 22.33 14.95
C LYS A 285 -5.70 21.40 14.91
N ALA A 286 -6.86 21.91 14.50
CA ALA A 286 -8.07 21.08 14.44
C ALA A 286 -7.99 20.01 13.35
N LEU A 287 -7.36 20.33 12.22
CA LEU A 287 -7.10 19.36 11.15
C LEU A 287 -6.05 18.32 11.57
N ASP A 288 -4.98 18.74 12.25
CA ASP A 288 -3.94 17.84 12.77
C ASP A 288 -4.50 16.90 13.86
N ASP A 289 -5.33 17.43 14.76
CA ASP A 289 -6.03 16.65 15.79
C ASP A 289 -6.99 15.65 15.12
N LEU A 290 -7.67 16.03 14.03
CA LEU A 290 -8.50 15.12 13.25
C LEU A 290 -7.67 14.01 12.58
N VAL A 291 -6.55 14.34 11.94
CA VAL A 291 -5.68 13.33 11.32
C VAL A 291 -5.20 12.31 12.35
N THR A 292 -4.81 12.79 13.54
CA THR A 292 -4.34 11.95 14.64
C THR A 292 -5.45 11.05 15.18
N MET A 293 -6.67 11.58 15.36
CA MET A 293 -7.83 10.83 15.85
C MET A 293 -8.24 9.67 14.92
N TRP A 294 -7.92 9.78 13.63
CA TRP A 294 -8.24 8.79 12.60
C TRP A 294 -7.01 8.02 12.11
N ASP A 295 -5.97 7.94 12.95
CA ASP A 295 -4.73 7.19 12.74
C ASP A 295 -4.00 7.50 11.42
N GLY A 296 -4.23 8.68 10.81
CA GLY A 296 -3.63 9.03 9.53
C GLY A 296 -4.01 8.13 8.35
N HIS A 297 -5.06 7.29 8.47
CA HIS A 297 -5.42 6.34 7.42
C HIS A 297 -5.99 7.03 6.18
N ALA A 298 -5.26 6.96 5.06
CA ALA A 298 -5.51 7.78 3.86
C ALA A 298 -6.95 7.64 3.31
N LEU A 299 -7.47 6.41 3.19
CA LEU A 299 -8.84 6.19 2.73
C LEU A 299 -9.86 6.76 3.70
N THR A 300 -9.69 6.58 5.02
CA THR A 300 -10.64 7.13 5.99
C THR A 300 -10.66 8.66 5.93
N LEU A 301 -9.49 9.29 5.91
CA LEU A 301 -9.39 10.75 5.80
C LEU A 301 -10.05 11.26 4.52
N SER A 302 -9.91 10.54 3.42
CA SER A 302 -10.57 10.88 2.16
C SER A 302 -12.09 10.78 2.26
N LEU A 303 -12.63 9.70 2.82
CA LEU A 303 -14.08 9.51 3.00
C LEU A 303 -14.67 10.55 3.96
N LEU A 304 -13.97 10.81 5.07
CA LEU A 304 -14.37 11.78 6.08
C LEU A 304 -14.34 13.20 5.52
N GLY A 305 -13.25 13.59 4.84
CA GLY A 305 -13.13 14.91 4.22
C GLY A 305 -14.25 15.18 3.21
N ASN A 306 -14.54 14.21 2.33
CA ASN A 306 -15.66 14.31 1.39
C ASN A 306 -17.01 14.43 2.11
N TYR A 307 -17.21 13.71 3.21
CA TYR A 307 -18.44 13.80 3.99
C TYR A 307 -18.59 15.19 4.63
N LEU A 308 -17.52 15.72 5.23
CA LEU A 308 -17.51 17.05 5.84
C LEU A 308 -17.82 18.14 4.81
N VAL A 309 -17.29 18.02 3.60
CA VAL A 309 -17.61 18.93 2.49
C VAL A 309 -19.08 18.84 2.11
N TRP A 310 -19.60 17.62 1.98
CA TRP A 310 -20.98 17.36 1.60
C TRP A 310 -22.02 17.82 2.63
N ARG A 311 -21.80 17.52 3.92
CA ARG A 311 -22.80 17.72 4.99
C ARG A 311 -22.56 18.96 5.84
N HIS A 312 -21.30 19.35 5.99
CA HIS A 312 -20.88 20.43 6.89
C HIS A 312 -20.25 21.61 6.13
N GLY A 313 -20.33 21.65 4.80
CA GLY A 313 -19.75 22.72 3.97
C GLY A 313 -18.22 22.83 4.07
N GLY A 314 -17.59 21.73 4.50
CA GLY A 314 -16.17 21.59 4.77
C GLY A 314 -15.79 21.93 6.21
N ASN A 315 -16.70 22.30 7.12
CA ASN A 315 -16.30 22.65 8.48
C ASN A 315 -15.78 21.41 9.26
N VAL A 316 -14.53 21.49 9.74
CA VAL A 316 -13.88 20.45 10.55
C VAL A 316 -14.65 20.10 11.83
N ASP A 317 -15.38 21.06 12.41
CA ASP A 317 -16.17 20.81 13.64
C ASP A 317 -17.26 19.76 13.44
N GLY A 318 -17.71 19.55 12.19
CA GLY A 318 -18.63 18.47 11.83
C GLY A 318 -18.07 17.07 12.09
N ALA A 319 -16.75 16.94 12.30
CA ALA A 319 -16.15 15.66 12.71
C ALA A 319 -16.65 15.17 14.08
N ALA A 320 -17.21 16.05 14.90
CA ALA A 320 -17.85 15.69 16.16
C ALA A 320 -19.03 14.70 15.96
N ASP A 321 -19.68 14.69 14.80
CA ASP A 321 -20.74 13.73 14.45
C ASP A 321 -20.21 12.28 14.34
N PHE A 322 -18.89 12.13 14.26
CA PHE A 322 -18.20 10.85 14.20
C PHE A 322 -17.49 10.49 15.51
N ALA A 323 -17.73 11.25 16.59
CA ALA A 323 -17.15 11.00 17.90
C ALA A 323 -17.34 9.51 18.29
N PRO A 324 -16.34 8.90 18.95
CA PRO A 324 -16.35 7.48 19.27
C PRO A 324 -17.34 7.17 20.40
N THR A 325 -18.63 7.27 20.13
CA THR A 325 -19.66 6.68 20.98
C THR A 325 -19.96 5.28 20.48
N GLY A 326 -19.21 4.31 20.99
CA GLY A 326 -19.56 2.89 20.90
C GLY A 326 -18.46 2.01 20.31
N ASP A 327 -18.33 0.83 20.92
CA ASP A 327 -17.80 -0.37 20.27
C ASP A 327 -18.71 -0.68 19.07
N ASP A 328 -18.46 -0.06 17.91
CA ASP A 328 -19.09 -0.52 16.67
C ASP A 328 -18.71 -2.00 16.52
N PRO A 329 -19.67 -2.95 16.56
CA PRO A 329 -19.36 -4.36 16.46
C PRO A 329 -18.82 -4.60 15.07
N LEU A 330 -17.50 -4.75 14.99
CA LEU A 330 -16.86 -5.26 13.79
C LEU A 330 -17.17 -6.75 13.66
N PRO A 331 -17.33 -7.27 12.43
CA PRO A 331 -17.34 -8.69 12.17
C PRO A 331 -16.20 -9.40 12.93
N ASP A 332 -16.49 -10.54 13.54
CA ASP A 332 -15.54 -11.26 14.38
C ASP A 332 -14.29 -11.76 13.63
N ASP A 333 -14.35 -11.77 12.29
CA ASP A 333 -13.28 -12.17 11.38
C ASP A 333 -12.31 -11.02 10.98
N ALA A 334 -12.50 -9.80 11.47
CA ALA A 334 -11.56 -8.70 11.20
C ALA A 334 -10.19 -8.95 11.89
N PRO A 335 -9.06 -8.98 11.14
CA PRO A 335 -7.73 -9.23 11.73
C PRO A 335 -7.37 -8.23 12.83
N GLY A 336 -6.84 -8.70 13.97
CA GLY A 336 -6.66 -7.92 15.21
C GLY A 336 -6.03 -6.52 15.03
N ALA A 337 -4.88 -6.42 14.35
CA ALA A 337 -4.20 -5.14 14.10
C ALA A 337 -4.87 -4.26 13.02
N ALA A 338 -5.67 -4.85 12.14
CA ALA A 338 -6.42 -4.12 11.11
C ALA A 338 -7.83 -3.72 11.57
N ARG A 339 -8.31 -4.30 12.68
CA ARG A 339 -9.66 -4.16 13.23
C ARG A 339 -9.99 -2.68 13.46
N GLN A 340 -9.10 -1.92 14.10
CA GLN A 340 -9.29 -0.49 14.32
C GLN A 340 -9.39 0.32 13.00
N ARG A 341 -8.50 0.07 12.03
CA ARG A 341 -8.52 0.78 10.73
C ARG A 341 -9.78 0.48 9.91
N TYR A 342 -10.25 -0.77 9.93
CA TYR A 342 -11.53 -1.13 9.32
C TYR A 342 -12.72 -0.55 10.07
N ALA A 343 -12.67 -0.43 11.41
CA ALA A 343 -13.66 0.28 12.22
C ALA A 343 -13.84 1.72 11.74
N HIS A 344 -12.73 2.41 11.52
CA HIS A 344 -12.73 3.79 11.07
C HIS A 344 -13.42 3.94 9.70
N VAL A 345 -13.11 3.08 8.73
CA VAL A 345 -13.79 3.10 7.42
C VAL A 345 -15.28 2.81 7.58
N HIS A 346 -15.63 1.75 8.33
CA HIS A 346 -17.01 1.34 8.56
C HIS A 346 -17.84 2.46 9.21
N ARG A 347 -17.29 3.13 10.22
CA ARG A 347 -17.95 4.24 10.93
C ARG A 347 -18.29 5.39 9.99
N VAL A 348 -17.36 5.76 9.11
CA VAL A 348 -17.63 6.83 8.15
C VAL A 348 -18.68 6.40 7.12
N LEU A 349 -18.58 5.18 6.59
CA LEU A 349 -19.55 4.65 5.63
C LEU A 349 -20.96 4.50 6.21
N ARG A 350 -21.11 4.20 7.51
CA ARG A 350 -22.40 4.17 8.20
C ARG A 350 -23.11 5.53 8.15
N ARG A 351 -22.36 6.64 8.27
CA ARG A 351 -22.92 7.99 8.12
C ARG A 351 -23.35 8.29 6.69
N TYR A 352 -22.65 7.78 5.69
CA TYR A 352 -23.13 7.85 4.30
C TYR A 352 -24.44 7.06 4.14
N ASP A 353 -24.51 5.85 4.70
CA ASP A 353 -25.68 4.98 4.62
C ASP A 353 -26.95 5.62 5.23
N GLU A 354 -26.83 6.30 6.38
CA GLU A 354 -27.92 7.06 7.03
C GLU A 354 -28.57 8.13 6.15
N HIS A 355 -27.96 8.47 5.02
CA HIS A 355 -28.41 9.52 4.11
C HIS A 355 -28.76 9.00 2.72
N LEU A 356 -28.64 7.69 2.48
CA LEU A 356 -29.12 7.07 1.25
C LEU A 356 -30.65 7.02 1.24
N THR A 357 -31.25 7.41 0.12
CA THR A 357 -32.66 7.13 -0.17
C THR A 357 -32.91 5.62 -0.25
N ASP A 358 -34.17 5.19 -0.13
CA ASP A 358 -34.54 3.76 -0.28
C ASP A 358 -34.07 3.18 -1.62
N ALA A 359 -34.11 3.97 -2.69
CA ALA A 359 -33.66 3.57 -4.02
C ALA A 359 -32.14 3.41 -4.09
N GLU A 360 -31.38 4.36 -3.54
CA GLU A 360 -29.92 4.28 -3.49
C GLU A 360 -29.45 3.14 -2.58
N ARG A 361 -30.10 2.93 -1.44
CA ARG A 361 -29.84 1.82 -0.54
C ARG A 361 -30.09 0.48 -1.23
N ALA A 362 -31.24 0.32 -1.88
CA ALA A 362 -31.55 -0.89 -2.65
C ALA A 362 -30.51 -1.14 -3.76
N PHE A 363 -30.09 -0.07 -4.44
CA PHE A 363 -29.01 -0.14 -5.43
C PHE A 363 -27.69 -0.62 -4.81
N MET A 364 -27.24 -0.02 -3.71
CA MET A 364 -26.00 -0.41 -3.02
C MET A 364 -26.07 -1.85 -2.50
N THR A 365 -27.22 -2.28 -1.98
CA THR A 365 -27.45 -3.67 -1.55
C THR A 365 -27.31 -4.63 -2.73
N LEU A 366 -27.94 -4.36 -3.88
CA LEU A 366 -27.78 -5.17 -5.08
C LEU A 366 -26.34 -5.18 -5.58
N PHE A 367 -25.66 -4.04 -5.49
CA PHE A 367 -24.29 -3.89 -5.93
C PHE A 367 -23.28 -4.67 -5.07
N SER A 368 -23.55 -4.82 -3.78
CA SER A 368 -22.73 -5.63 -2.87
C SER A 368 -22.73 -7.12 -3.21
N ALA A 369 -23.67 -7.61 -4.04
CA ALA A 369 -23.69 -9.00 -4.47
C ALA A 369 -22.58 -9.34 -5.48
N PHE A 370 -21.99 -8.34 -6.13
CA PHE A 370 -20.89 -8.54 -7.06
C PHE A 370 -19.59 -8.79 -6.28
N ARG A 371 -18.90 -9.88 -6.64
CA ARG A 371 -17.60 -10.25 -6.04
C ARG A 371 -16.42 -9.49 -6.62
N THR A 372 -16.62 -8.82 -7.76
CA THR A 372 -15.60 -8.06 -8.49
C THR A 372 -16.11 -6.65 -8.77
N PRO A 373 -15.22 -5.66 -8.97
CA PRO A 373 -15.62 -4.34 -9.42
C PRO A 373 -16.51 -4.43 -10.66
N VAL A 374 -17.64 -3.72 -10.65
CA VAL A 374 -18.55 -3.67 -11.78
C VAL A 374 -18.21 -2.47 -12.64
N THR A 375 -17.95 -2.71 -13.92
CA THR A 375 -17.60 -1.67 -14.87
C THR A 375 -18.82 -0.82 -15.25
N PRO A 376 -18.65 0.48 -15.59
CA PRO A 376 -19.76 1.37 -15.97
C PRO A 376 -20.68 0.84 -17.07
N ASP A 377 -20.16 0.05 -18.01
CA ASP A 377 -20.93 -0.54 -19.11
C ASP A 377 -21.85 -1.69 -18.67
N ALA A 378 -21.56 -2.34 -17.53
CA ALA A 378 -22.40 -3.39 -16.97
C ALA A 378 -23.70 -2.83 -16.37
N PHE A 379 -23.70 -1.57 -15.91
CA PHE A 379 -24.91 -0.93 -15.35
C PHE A 379 -26.05 -0.86 -16.37
N GLY A 380 -25.75 -0.51 -17.63
CA GLY A 380 -26.76 -0.47 -18.68
C GLY A 380 -27.39 -1.83 -19.03
N LYS A 381 -26.72 -2.94 -18.68
CA LYS A 381 -27.17 -4.31 -18.94
C LYS A 381 -28.01 -4.88 -17.79
N VAL A 382 -27.76 -4.43 -16.57
CA VAL A 382 -28.41 -4.95 -15.35
C VAL A 382 -29.62 -4.11 -14.94
N PHE A 383 -29.56 -2.79 -15.13
CA PHE A 383 -30.64 -1.89 -14.72
C PHE A 383 -31.65 -1.65 -15.86
N ARG A 384 -32.95 -1.82 -15.56
CA ARG A 384 -34.05 -1.78 -16.55
C ARG A 384 -34.27 -0.42 -17.22
N SER A 385 -33.80 0.66 -16.59
CA SER A 385 -33.86 2.02 -17.13
C SER A 385 -32.48 2.42 -17.63
N HIS A 386 -32.38 2.68 -18.95
CA HIS A 386 -31.17 3.29 -19.52
C HIS A 386 -30.97 4.66 -18.86
N PRO A 387 -29.74 5.02 -18.43
CA PRO A 387 -29.46 6.34 -17.88
C PRO A 387 -29.41 7.37 -19.00
N SER A 388 -30.54 7.62 -19.66
CA SER A 388 -30.66 8.61 -20.74
C SER A 388 -30.63 10.05 -20.22
N ASN A 389 -30.52 10.27 -18.90
CA ASN A 389 -30.59 11.60 -18.29
C ASN A 389 -29.77 11.73 -16.97
N MET A 390 -28.81 10.85 -16.70
CA MET A 390 -27.83 11.15 -15.65
C MET A 390 -26.74 12.03 -16.26
N SER A 391 -26.91 13.35 -16.17
CA SER A 391 -25.78 14.26 -16.33
C SER A 391 -24.85 14.05 -15.14
N PHE A 392 -23.84 13.20 -15.31
CA PHE A 392 -22.66 13.31 -14.45
C PHE A 392 -22.14 14.74 -14.60
N PRO A 393 -21.86 15.49 -13.51
CA PRO A 393 -21.26 16.80 -13.64
C PRO A 393 -19.97 16.62 -14.43
N ARG A 394 -19.93 17.13 -15.67
CA ARG A 394 -18.70 17.19 -16.44
C ARG A 394 -17.72 17.95 -15.56
N ARG A 395 -16.62 17.30 -15.18
CA ARG A 395 -15.42 18.02 -14.72
C ARG A 395 -15.19 19.13 -15.73
N ARG A 396 -14.96 20.34 -15.25
CA ARG A 396 -14.50 21.43 -16.11
C ARG A 396 -13.26 20.92 -16.83
N GLU A 397 -13.40 20.59 -18.10
CA GLU A 397 -12.26 20.40 -18.99
C GLU A 397 -11.51 21.73 -18.95
N SER A 398 -10.34 21.73 -18.33
CA SER A 398 -9.38 22.79 -18.55
C SER A 398 -9.06 22.78 -20.03
N THR A 399 -9.60 23.76 -20.76
CA THR A 399 -9.19 24.07 -22.12
C THR A 399 -7.65 24.03 -22.19
N PRO A 400 -7.06 23.31 -23.15
CA PRO A 400 -5.62 23.33 -23.34
C PRO A 400 -5.19 24.78 -23.59
N PRO A 401 -4.06 25.25 -23.04
CA PRO A 401 -3.59 26.59 -23.29
C PRO A 401 -3.31 26.74 -24.78
N THR A 402 -3.96 27.71 -25.41
CA THR A 402 -3.61 28.19 -26.74
C THR A 402 -2.12 28.53 -26.77
N PRO A 403 -1.34 28.11 -27.79
CA PRO A 403 0.08 28.43 -27.86
C PRO A 403 0.26 29.95 -27.97
N GLY A 404 0.66 30.56 -26.86
CA GLY A 404 1.03 31.96 -26.78
C GLY A 404 2.43 32.18 -27.36
N ILE A 405 2.51 33.16 -28.25
CA ILE A 405 3.70 33.78 -28.84
C ILE A 405 4.77 34.06 -27.76
N PRO A 406 6.08 33.88 -28.05
CA PRO A 406 7.16 33.99 -27.05
C PRO A 406 7.21 35.39 -26.44
N ALA A 407 7.25 35.45 -25.11
CA ALA A 407 7.45 36.67 -24.36
C ALA A 407 8.92 37.11 -24.46
N GLU A 408 9.14 38.22 -25.16
CA GLU A 408 10.38 38.99 -25.13
C GLU A 408 10.69 39.50 -23.73
N ASP A 409 12.00 39.59 -23.47
CA ASP A 409 12.66 40.17 -22.31
C ASP A 409 11.94 41.38 -21.70
N ARG A 410 11.59 41.25 -20.41
CA ARG A 410 11.42 42.41 -19.53
C ARG A 410 12.25 42.25 -18.26
N VAL A 411 13.47 42.76 -18.38
CA VAL A 411 14.30 43.26 -17.28
C VAL A 411 13.52 44.32 -16.50
N ILE A 412 13.36 44.14 -15.19
CA ILE A 412 13.08 45.23 -14.23
C ILE A 412 13.92 44.96 -12.94
N PRO A 413 14.53 46.01 -12.34
CA PRO A 413 15.80 45.88 -11.64
C PRO A 413 15.70 45.70 -10.12
N ALA A 414 16.83 45.32 -9.54
CA ALA A 414 17.09 45.22 -8.11
C ALA A 414 16.84 46.53 -7.36
N GLN A 415 16.19 46.44 -6.20
CA GLN A 415 16.39 47.38 -5.11
C GLN A 415 16.56 46.65 -3.78
N THR A 416 17.67 47.01 -3.15
CA THR A 416 18.19 46.74 -1.81
C THR A 416 17.33 47.34 -0.70
N GLY A 417 17.28 46.66 0.46
CA GLY A 417 16.80 47.23 1.72
C GLY A 417 17.12 46.34 2.91
N ILE A 418 18.09 46.76 3.72
CA ILE A 418 18.60 46.15 4.96
C ILE A 418 17.88 46.76 6.17
N HIS A 419 17.58 45.96 7.20
CA HIS A 419 17.54 46.24 8.66
C HIS A 419 17.03 44.93 9.36
N SER A 420 17.76 44.10 10.13
CA SER A 420 18.34 44.21 11.50
C SER A 420 17.46 44.98 12.50
N SER A 421 17.22 44.60 13.76
CA SER A 421 17.47 43.52 14.73
C SER A 421 16.54 43.87 15.95
N GLU A 422 16.07 43.00 16.84
CA GLU A 422 16.68 42.59 18.13
C GLU A 422 15.56 42.11 19.10
N ASP A 423 15.86 41.06 19.88
CA ASP A 423 15.58 40.79 21.31
C ASP A 423 14.19 40.94 21.96
N MET A 424 13.73 39.85 22.60
CA MET A 424 13.63 39.83 24.08
C MET A 424 13.47 38.41 24.68
N ASP A 425 14.11 38.27 25.83
CA ASP A 425 14.49 37.05 26.54
C ASP A 425 13.66 36.83 27.83
N SER A 426 13.57 35.57 28.25
CA SER A 426 13.52 35.04 29.63
C SER A 426 12.34 35.24 30.59
N ARG A 427 12.09 34.15 31.37
CA ARG A 427 11.65 33.98 32.79
C ARG A 427 10.36 33.16 32.95
N LEU A 428 10.12 32.25 33.91
CA LEU A 428 10.75 31.68 35.12
C LEU A 428 9.91 30.42 35.51
N ARG A 429 10.50 29.26 35.82
CA ARG A 429 10.64 28.59 37.15
C ARG A 429 9.39 28.33 38.02
N GLY A 430 9.27 27.08 38.50
CA GLY A 430 8.58 26.64 39.74
C GLY A 430 7.92 25.25 39.57
N ASN A 431 8.52 24.12 40.01
CA ASN A 431 8.33 23.43 41.32
C ASN A 431 6.83 23.19 41.67
N ASP A 432 6.32 22.02 42.04
CA ASP A 432 6.80 21.01 43.00
C ASP A 432 6.08 19.65 42.85
N SER A 433 6.75 18.61 43.35
CA SER A 433 6.31 17.25 43.67
C SER A 433 5.10 17.12 44.61
N LEU A 434 4.37 15.99 44.55
CA LEU A 434 4.00 15.20 45.75
C LEU A 434 3.41 13.81 45.38
N SER A 435 3.97 12.82 46.06
CA SER A 435 3.63 11.40 46.19
C SER A 435 2.30 11.12 46.89
N GLY A 436 1.72 9.94 46.65
CA GLY A 436 0.70 9.37 47.54
C GLY A 436 0.17 8.01 47.06
N ASN A 437 0.82 6.93 47.53
CA ASN A 437 0.26 5.59 47.60
C ASN A 437 -1.08 5.61 48.35
N ASP A 438 -2.04 4.80 47.91
CA ASP A 438 -2.72 3.93 48.88
C ASP A 438 -3.26 2.66 48.22
N SER A 439 -3.02 1.57 48.94
CA SER A 439 -3.26 0.18 48.62
C SER A 439 -4.26 -0.37 49.63
N GLY A 440 -5.24 -1.18 49.20
CA GLY A 440 -5.98 -2.02 50.15
C GLY A 440 -7.24 -2.71 49.62
N GLY A 441 -7.27 -4.05 49.75
CA GLY A 441 -8.48 -4.89 49.79
C GLY A 441 -8.77 -5.66 48.49
N LEU A 442 -8.16 -6.80 48.18
CA LEU A 442 -8.23 -8.14 48.79
C LEU A 442 -9.61 -8.84 48.67
N GLN A 443 -9.67 -9.75 47.69
CA GLN A 443 -10.25 -11.11 47.70
C GLN A 443 -11.75 -11.39 47.91
N ALA A 444 -12.15 -12.42 47.14
CA ALA A 444 -13.28 -13.37 47.28
C ALA A 444 -14.42 -13.14 46.28
N ALA A 445 -14.92 -14.11 45.51
CA ALA A 445 -14.68 -15.55 45.48
C ALA A 445 -15.11 -16.13 44.13
N LEU A 446 -14.35 -17.12 43.67
CA LEU A 446 -14.78 -18.15 42.73
C LEU A 446 -15.92 -18.98 43.33
N ALA A 447 -17.04 -19.10 42.62
CA ALA A 447 -17.94 -20.26 42.68
C ALA A 447 -19.01 -20.14 41.58
N GLY A 448 -19.14 -21.17 40.75
CA GLY A 448 -20.28 -21.33 39.84
C GLY A 448 -19.91 -21.85 38.46
N LEU A 449 -19.28 -23.02 38.39
CA LEU A 449 -19.48 -23.93 37.26
C LEU A 449 -20.87 -24.56 37.43
N ASP A 450 -21.70 -24.52 36.39
CA ASP A 450 -22.27 -25.71 35.75
C ASP A 450 -23.31 -25.30 34.69
N ASP A 451 -23.13 -25.91 33.51
CA ASP A 451 -24.11 -26.39 32.53
C ASP A 451 -25.42 -25.62 32.27
N GLU A 452 -25.58 -25.13 31.03
CA GLU A 452 -26.55 -25.67 30.07
C GLU A 452 -26.59 -24.83 28.77
N GLY A 453 -26.70 -25.52 27.62
CA GLY A 453 -27.52 -25.00 26.53
C GLY A 453 -26.84 -24.42 25.30
N PHE A 454 -26.08 -25.25 24.59
CA PHE A 454 -25.94 -25.15 23.13
C PHE A 454 -27.33 -25.11 22.46
N ASN A 455 -27.69 -24.02 21.77
CA ASN A 455 -28.55 -24.06 20.58
C ASN A 455 -28.67 -22.70 19.88
N GLN A 456 -28.33 -22.71 18.58
CA GLN A 456 -28.94 -21.93 17.48
C GLN A 456 -28.72 -20.40 17.49
N LEU A 457 -27.77 -19.90 16.69
CA LEU A 457 -27.93 -19.51 15.28
C LEU A 457 -26.59 -19.04 14.69
#